data_AF-G9WHP8-F1
#
_entry.id   AF-G9WHP8-F1
#
_cell.length_a   1.000
_cell.length_b   1.000
_cell.length_c   1.000
_cell.angle_alpha   90.00
_cell.angle_beta   90.00
_cell.angle_gamma   90.00
#
_symmetry.space_group_name_H-M   'P 1'
#
loop_
_entity.id
_entity.type
_entity.pdbx_description
1 polymer ?
#
loop_
_entity_poly.entity_id
_entity_poly.type
_entity_poly.pdbx_seq_one_letter_code
_entity_poly.pdbx_strand_id
1 'polypeptide(L)'
;MADEIENQTVIMSLIINGGNAKGSAFQAIHAAKDGHFTTADQKLKEADSYLSQAHNAQTDMLTKEANGDHAKMSLLMVHAQDHVMTAITFRDLAGEIVDLYKQINQSRS
;
A
#
# COMPACT_ATOMS: atom_id res chain seq x y z
N MET A 1 19.71 21.80 4.36
CA MET A 1 20.20 20.95 3.26
C MET A 1 20.14 19.47 3.63
N ALA A 2 20.70 19.01 4.76
CA ALA A 2 20.56 17.60 5.19
C ALA A 2 19.09 17.20 5.45
N ASP A 3 18.36 17.99 6.22
CA ASP A 3 16.94 17.73 6.53
C ASP A 3 16.02 17.73 5.30
N GLU A 4 16.36 18.50 4.26
CA GLU A 4 15.61 18.54 3.00
C GLU A 4 15.77 17.23 2.19
N ILE A 5 16.99 16.68 2.17
CA ILE A 5 17.28 15.41 1.48
C ILE A 5 16.65 14.24 2.22
N GLU A 6 16.67 14.26 3.56
CA GLU A 6 16.04 13.23 4.38
C GLU A 6 14.51 13.21 4.18
N ASN A 7 13.86 14.37 4.22
CA ASN A 7 12.43 14.49 3.94
C ASN A 7 12.07 14.00 2.53
N GLN A 8 12.88 14.34 1.51
CA GLN A 8 12.65 13.89 0.14
C GLN A 8 12.83 12.37 -0.01
N THR A 9 13.73 11.76 0.76
CA THR A 9 13.94 10.30 0.78
C THR A 9 12.74 9.57 1.40
N VAL A 10 12.19 10.10 2.50
CA VAL A 10 10.96 9.57 3.12
C VAL A 10 9.80 9.63 2.14
N ILE A 11 9.60 10.79 1.50
CA ILE A 11 8.54 11.00 0.49
C ILE A 11 8.66 9.97 -0.66
N MET A 12 9.86 9.78 -1.22
CA MET A 12 10.06 8.80 -2.30
C MET A 12 9.82 7.37 -1.83
N SER A 13 10.23 7.04 -0.60
CA SER A 13 9.96 5.72 -0.01
C SER A 13 8.46 5.43 0.11
N LEU A 14 7.67 6.42 0.55
CA LEU A 14 6.21 6.30 0.64
C LEU A 14 5.56 6.07 -0.74
N ILE A 15 5.99 6.83 -1.75
CA ILE A 15 5.49 6.69 -3.14
C ILE A 15 5.81 5.30 -3.69
N ILE A 16 7.05 4.84 -3.54
CA ILE A 16 7.50 3.54 -4.05
C ILE A 16 6.74 2.41 -3.35
N ASN A 17 6.65 2.43 -2.02
CA ASN A 17 5.97 1.39 -1.28
C ASN A 17 4.46 1.40 -1.52
N GLY A 18 3.81 2.56 -1.57
CA GLY A 18 2.39 2.67 -1.93
C GLY A 18 2.11 2.17 -3.35
N GLY A 19 2.95 2.54 -4.32
CA GLY A 19 2.86 2.06 -5.70
C GLY A 19 3.05 0.55 -5.81
N ASN A 20 4.06 -0.01 -5.14
CA ASN A 20 4.33 -1.45 -5.14
C ASN A 20 3.20 -2.24 -4.47
N ALA A 21 2.70 -1.77 -3.32
CA ALA A 21 1.56 -2.37 -2.65
C ALA A 21 0.34 -2.48 -3.57
N LYS A 22 -0.01 -1.38 -4.23
CA LYS A 22 -1.12 -1.33 -5.20
C LYS A 22 -0.87 -2.27 -6.39
N GLY A 23 0.36 -2.32 -6.89
CA GLY A 23 0.77 -3.24 -7.96
C GLY A 23 0.60 -4.70 -7.59
N SER A 24 1.11 -5.12 -6.42
CA SER A 24 0.96 -6.49 -5.92
C SER A 24 -0.50 -6.86 -5.65
N ALA A 25 -1.30 -5.96 -5.09
CA ALA A 25 -2.74 -6.17 -4.92
C ALA A 25 -3.46 -6.37 -6.27
N PHE A 26 -3.07 -5.64 -7.32
CA PHE A 26 -3.64 -5.83 -8.66
C PHE A 26 -3.27 -7.21 -9.25
N GLN A 27 -2.01 -7.63 -9.06
CA GLN A 27 -1.55 -8.96 -9.45
C GLN A 27 -2.28 -10.06 -8.68
N ALA A 28 -2.63 -9.84 -7.42
CA ALA A 28 -3.42 -10.79 -6.64
C ALA A 28 -4.82 -11.02 -7.24
N ILE A 29 -5.52 -9.93 -7.59
CA ILE A 29 -6.83 -10.00 -8.25
C ILE A 29 -6.71 -10.78 -9.57
N HIS A 30 -5.69 -10.49 -10.37
CA HIS A 30 -5.49 -11.17 -11.65
C HIS A 30 -5.24 -12.67 -11.47
N ALA A 31 -4.36 -13.04 -10.53
CA ALA A 31 -4.09 -14.43 -10.21
C ALA A 31 -5.36 -15.18 -9.74
N ALA A 32 -6.17 -14.56 -8.88
CA ALA A 32 -7.42 -15.16 -8.41
C ALA A 32 -8.45 -15.33 -9.52
N LYS A 33 -8.54 -14.36 -10.45
CA LYS A 33 -9.40 -14.45 -11.64
C LYS A 33 -9.05 -15.65 -12.52
N ASP A 34 -7.77 -16.00 -12.61
CA ASP A 34 -7.28 -17.16 -13.36
C ASP A 34 -7.32 -18.48 -12.55
N GLY A 35 -7.84 -18.45 -11.30
CA GLY A 35 -7.91 -19.62 -10.41
C GLY A 35 -6.60 -19.93 -9.66
N HIS A 36 -5.57 -19.10 -9.81
CA HIS A 36 -4.28 -19.25 -9.14
C HIS A 36 -4.30 -18.67 -7.71
N PHE A 37 -5.15 -19.24 -6.83
CA PHE A 37 -5.39 -18.69 -5.49
C PHE A 37 -4.16 -18.64 -4.57
N THR A 38 -3.26 -19.62 -4.66
CA THR A 38 -2.00 -19.59 -3.89
C THR A 38 -1.15 -18.39 -4.26
N THR A 39 -1.06 -18.07 -5.56
CA THR A 39 -0.33 -16.89 -6.06
C THR A 39 -1.03 -15.62 -5.63
N ALA A 40 -2.37 -15.59 -5.66
CA ALA A 40 -3.14 -14.45 -5.17
C ALA A 40 -2.85 -14.15 -3.70
N ASP A 41 -2.86 -15.16 -2.84
CA ASP A 41 -2.57 -15.00 -1.41
C ASP A 41 -1.12 -14.55 -1.16
N GLN A 42 -0.16 -15.04 -1.94
CA GLN A 42 1.23 -14.56 -1.89
C GLN A 42 1.34 -13.08 -2.27
N LYS A 43 0.60 -12.66 -3.30
CA LYS A 43 0.60 -11.27 -3.77
C LYS A 43 -0.09 -10.31 -2.81
N LEU A 44 -1.15 -10.74 -2.12
CA LEU A 44 -1.74 -9.96 -1.03
C LEU A 44 -0.75 -9.78 0.13
N LYS A 45 -0.02 -10.83 0.53
CA LYS A 45 1.03 -10.73 1.57
C LYS A 45 2.17 -9.81 1.16
N GLU A 46 2.56 -9.83 -0.12
CA GLU A 46 3.55 -8.90 -0.64
C GLU A 46 3.05 -7.45 -0.56
N ALA A 47 1.79 -7.21 -0.91
CA ALA A 47 1.17 -5.89 -0.74
C ALA A 47 1.15 -5.44 0.73
N ASP A 48 0.82 -6.34 1.66
CA ASP A 48 0.82 -6.07 3.10
C ASP A 48 2.21 -5.66 3.63
N SER A 49 3.27 -6.29 3.11
CA SER A 49 4.65 -5.95 3.46
C SER A 49 5.04 -4.54 3.01
N TYR A 50 4.69 -4.15 1.79
CA TYR A 50 4.94 -2.80 1.28
C TYR A 50 4.09 -1.75 2.03
N LEU A 51 2.81 -2.05 2.30
CA LEU A 51 1.94 -1.17 3.07
C LEU A 51 2.47 -0.96 4.48
N SER A 52 2.92 -2.01 5.16
CA SER A 52 3.46 -1.91 6.51
C SER A 52 4.65 -0.95 6.57
N GLN A 53 5.56 -1.01 5.58
CA GLN A 53 6.70 -0.10 5.49
C GLN A 53 6.26 1.36 5.28
N ALA A 54 5.32 1.60 4.36
CA ALA A 54 4.81 2.94 4.09
C ALA A 54 4.01 3.51 5.27
N HIS A 55 3.15 2.69 5.87
CA HIS A 55 2.27 3.09 6.97
C HIS A 55 3.06 3.43 8.24
N ASN A 56 4.14 2.68 8.54
CA ASN A 56 5.02 3.00 9.66
C ASN A 56 5.65 4.39 9.50
N ALA A 57 6.21 4.67 8.31
CA ALA A 57 6.76 5.99 8.01
C ALA A 57 5.70 7.10 8.08
N GLN A 58 4.47 6.84 7.60
CA GLN A 58 3.36 7.78 7.73
C GLN A 58 2.96 8.04 9.19
N THR A 59 2.92 6.99 10.01
CA THR A 59 2.60 7.07 11.44
C THR A 59 3.66 7.86 12.21
N ASP A 60 4.93 7.67 11.88
CA ASP A 60 6.04 8.42 12.48
C ASP A 60 5.92 9.92 12.16
N MET A 61 5.57 10.27 10.91
CA MET A 61 5.33 11.67 10.54
C MET A 61 4.16 12.29 11.30
N LEU A 62 3.03 11.59 11.42
CA LEU A 62 1.87 12.06 12.21
C LEU A 62 2.22 12.22 13.70
N THR A 63 3.05 11.34 14.24
CA THR A 63 3.51 11.40 15.63
C THR A 63 4.41 12.61 15.87
N LYS A 64 5.33 12.91 14.93
CA LYS A 64 6.16 14.11 14.98
C LYS A 64 5.32 15.39 14.91
N GLU A 65 4.37 15.44 13.98
CA GLU A 65 3.43 16.56 13.84
C GLU A 65 2.64 16.81 15.15
N ALA A 66 2.12 15.74 15.78
CA ALA A 66 1.37 15.84 17.03
C ALA A 66 2.24 16.33 18.21
N ASN A 67 3.55 16.08 18.18
CA ASN A 67 4.52 16.55 19.17
C ASN A 67 5.01 17.99 18.90
N GLY A 68 4.45 18.68 17.90
CA GLY A 68 4.78 20.07 17.55
C GLY A 68 5.90 20.22 16.53
N ASP A 69 6.39 19.12 15.96
CA ASP A 69 7.33 19.13 14.83
C ASP A 69 6.55 19.18 13.51
N HIS A 70 6.16 20.40 13.13
CA HIS A 70 5.36 20.64 11.93
C HIS A 70 6.16 20.34 10.67
N ALA A 71 5.84 19.22 10.01
CA ALA A 71 6.48 18.86 8.76
C ALA A 71 6.06 19.87 7.66
N LYS A 72 7.02 20.30 6.84
CA LYS A 72 6.74 21.22 5.73
C LYS A 72 5.87 20.50 4.69
N MET A 73 4.58 20.85 4.66
CA MET A 73 3.64 20.32 3.67
C MET A 73 4.05 20.79 2.26
N SER A 74 4.28 19.84 1.37
CA SER A 74 4.57 20.08 -0.05
C SER A 74 3.63 19.25 -0.92
N LEU A 75 3.46 19.63 -2.19
CA LEU A 75 2.63 18.86 -3.13
C LEU A 75 3.11 17.40 -3.24
N LEU A 76 4.43 17.17 -3.15
CA LEU A 76 5.00 15.83 -3.21
C LEU A 76 4.72 15.01 -1.95
N MET A 77 4.68 15.65 -0.77
CA MET A 77 4.27 14.99 0.48
C MET A 77 2.80 14.59 0.44
N VAL A 78 1.92 15.49 -0.02
CA VAL A 78 0.49 15.17 -0.22
C VAL A 78 0.34 14.00 -1.19
N HIS A 79 1.04 14.05 -2.32
CA HIS A 79 1.03 12.97 -3.31
C HIS A 79 1.51 11.63 -2.73
N ALA A 80 2.55 11.65 -1.89
CA ALA A 80 3.01 10.45 -1.19
C ALA A 80 1.96 9.88 -0.26
N GLN A 81 1.28 10.71 0.54
CA GLN A 81 0.18 10.26 1.40
C GLN A 81 -0.99 9.70 0.59
N ASP A 82 -1.33 10.32 -0.55
CA ASP A 82 -2.36 9.80 -1.47
C ASP A 82 -2.01 8.38 -1.97
N HIS A 83 -0.75 8.12 -2.34
CA HIS A 83 -0.32 6.78 -2.73
C HIS A 83 -0.53 5.76 -1.62
N VAL A 84 -0.16 6.09 -0.38
CA VAL A 84 -0.31 5.17 0.75
C VAL A 84 -1.77 4.89 1.07
N MET A 85 -2.59 5.95 1.23
CA MET A 85 -4.00 5.78 1.59
C MET A 85 -4.81 5.07 0.50
N THR A 86 -4.53 5.35 -0.77
CA THR A 86 -5.19 4.65 -1.87
C THR A 86 -4.72 3.20 -1.99
N ALA A 87 -3.45 2.91 -1.69
CA ALA A 87 -2.94 1.53 -1.67
C ALA A 87 -3.56 0.70 -0.55
N ILE A 88 -3.77 1.27 0.65
CA ILE A 88 -4.47 0.61 1.78
C ILE A 88 -5.88 0.21 1.34
N THR A 89 -6.66 1.19 0.88
CA THR A 89 -8.04 0.95 0.45
C THR A 89 -8.11 -0.06 -0.70
N PHE A 90 -7.17 0.00 -1.63
CA PHE A 90 -7.12 -0.92 -2.77
C PHE A 90 -6.75 -2.34 -2.35
N ARG A 91 -5.84 -2.53 -1.39
CA ARG A 91 -5.50 -3.83 -0.83
C ARG A 91 -6.70 -4.46 -0.14
N ASP A 92 -7.44 -3.69 0.65
CA ASP A 92 -8.62 -4.21 1.37
C ASP A 92 -9.66 -4.71 0.37
N LEU A 93 -9.95 -3.91 -0.65
CA LEU A 93 -10.84 -4.31 -1.73
C LEU A 93 -10.31 -5.51 -2.53
N ALA A 94 -9.00 -5.58 -2.77
CA ALA A 94 -8.39 -6.71 -3.47
C ALA A 94 -8.57 -8.02 -2.70
N GLY A 95 -8.50 -7.99 -1.36
CA GLY A 95 -8.81 -9.14 -0.51
C GLY A 95 -10.24 -9.65 -0.73
N GLU A 96 -11.23 -8.76 -0.63
CA GLU A 96 -12.64 -9.09 -0.86
C GLU A 96 -12.87 -9.67 -2.27
N ILE A 97 -12.22 -9.10 -3.29
CA ILE A 97 -12.32 -9.61 -4.68
C ILE A 97 -11.70 -11.00 -4.82
N VAL A 98 -10.54 -11.25 -4.21
CA VAL A 98 -9.90 -12.57 -4.22
C VAL A 98 -10.80 -13.61 -3.55
N ASP A 99 -11.41 -13.27 -2.43
CA ASP A 99 -12.33 -14.16 -1.71
C ASP A 99 -13.62 -14.41 -2.50
N LEU A 100 -14.16 -13.41 -3.20
CA LEU A 100 -15.27 -13.59 -4.14
C LEU A 100 -14.92 -14.60 -5.24
N TYR A 101 -13.73 -14.52 -5.85
CA TYR A 101 -13.31 -15.49 -6.87
C TYR A 101 -13.16 -16.91 -6.29
N LYS A 102 -12.66 -17.05 -5.06
CA LYS A 102 -12.60 -18.36 -4.36
C LYS A 102 -14.00 -18.96 -4.19
N GLN A 103 -14.98 -18.18 -3.73
CA GLN A 103 -16.36 -18.64 -3.54
C GLN A 103 -17.03 -19.03 -4.87
N ILE A 104 -16.82 -18.24 -5.93
CA ILE A 104 -17.34 -18.54 -7.27
C ILE A 104 -16.76 -19.86 -7.79
N ASN A 105 -15.47 -20.10 -7.59
CA ASN A 105 -14.83 -21.34 -8.02
C ASN A 105 -15.35 -22.57 -7.25
N GLN A 106 -15.53 -22.43 -5.93
CA GLN A 106 -16.14 -23.49 -5.10
C GLN A 106 -17.58 -23.80 -5.52
N SER A 107 -18.37 -22.79 -5.88
CA SER A 107 -19.77 -22.95 -6.31
C SER A 107 -19.90 -23.61 -7.70
N ARG A 108 -18.83 -23.65 -8.48
CA ARG A 108 -18.76 -24.30 -9.81
C ARG A 108 -18.19 -25.72 -9.77
N SER A 109 -17.65 -26.13 -8.62
CA SER A 109 -17.05 -27.45 -8.40
C SER A 109 -18.09 -28.41 -7.84
#